data_AF-A0A673KBC0-F1
#
_entry.id   AF-A0A673KBC0-F1
#
_cell.length_a   1.000
_cell.length_b   1.000
_cell.length_c   1.000
_cell.angle_alpha   90.00
_cell.angle_beta   90.00
_cell.angle_gamma   90.00
#
_symmetry.space_group_name_H-M   'P 1'
#
loop_
_entity.id
_entity.type
_entity.pdbx_description
1 polymer ?
#
loop_
_entity_poly.entity_id
_entity_poly.type
_entity_poly.pdbx_seq_one_letter_code
_entity_poly.pdbx_strand_id
1 'polypeptide(L)'
;MQVDRPEKSVPRIHNLVEADYSYWTLGYTISLRGAQKLLRAEPLRNMLPVDEFLPVMYNKHPIEDYMSHFERRDLRAFSAEPLLVYPTHYTGDVGYISDTETSSVWDNETVRTDWDRARSRKSREQEELSSEAQNSDVLQSPLDSTARDEL
;
A
#
# COMPACT_ATOMS: atom_id res chain seq x y z
N MET A 1 -1.54 -6.48 -6.06
CA MET A 1 -0.40 -6.96 -6.84
C MET A 1 0.79 -6.72 -5.94
N GLN A 2 1.33 -7.76 -5.29
CA GLN A 2 2.79 -7.83 -5.35
C GLN A 2 3.03 -7.99 -6.86
N VAL A 3 3.59 -6.95 -7.48
CA VAL A 3 3.71 -6.90 -8.94
C VAL A 3 4.37 -8.22 -9.38
N ASP A 4 3.99 -8.79 -10.53
CA ASP A 4 4.62 -9.93 -11.23
C ASP A 4 6.17 -9.85 -11.34
N ARG A 5 6.78 -8.79 -10.79
CA ARG A 5 8.19 -8.50 -10.70
C ARG A 5 8.52 -8.14 -9.25
N PRO A 6 9.58 -8.73 -8.67
CA PRO A 6 10.03 -8.38 -7.33
C PRO A 6 10.34 -6.87 -7.24
N GLU A 7 10.00 -6.26 -6.10
CA GLU A 7 10.31 -4.87 -5.84
C GLU A 7 11.82 -4.63 -5.96
N LYS A 8 12.20 -3.46 -6.48
CA LYS A 8 13.60 -3.19 -6.80
C LYS A 8 14.37 -2.89 -5.52
N SER A 9 15.33 -3.73 -5.17
CA SER A 9 16.18 -3.51 -3.99
C SER A 9 16.98 -2.21 -4.06
N VAL A 10 17.12 -1.55 -2.90
CA VAL A 10 17.95 -0.36 -2.75
C VAL A 10 19.41 -0.78 -2.56
N PRO A 11 20.36 -0.34 -3.41
CA PRO A 11 21.74 -0.78 -3.30
C PRO A 11 22.37 -0.45 -1.96
N ARG A 12 23.02 -1.45 -1.34
CA ARG A 12 23.77 -1.34 -0.08
C ARG A 12 22.91 -1.10 1.17
N ILE A 13 21.60 -1.27 1.10
CA ILE A 13 20.71 -1.22 2.27
C ILE A 13 19.95 -2.55 2.33
N HIS A 14 20.16 -3.30 3.41
CA HIS A 14 19.45 -4.56 3.62
C HIS A 14 17.97 -4.30 3.91
N ASN A 15 17.12 -5.21 3.44
CA ASN A 15 15.69 -5.23 3.71
C ASN A 15 14.95 -3.94 3.30
N LEU A 16 15.45 -3.24 2.27
CA LEU A 16 14.84 -2.03 1.75
C LEU A 16 14.70 -2.11 0.23
N VAL A 17 13.50 -1.83 -0.26
CA VAL A 17 13.15 -1.83 -1.67
C VAL A 17 12.47 -0.51 -2.06
N GLU A 18 12.52 -0.15 -3.35
CA GLU A 18 11.68 0.91 -3.90
C GLU A 18 10.22 0.46 -3.81
N ALA A 19 9.40 1.21 -3.08
CA ALA A 19 8.00 0.84 -2.89
C ALA A 19 7.25 0.84 -4.22
N ASP A 20 6.43 -0.18 -4.42
CA ASP A 20 5.38 -0.19 -5.44
C ASP A 20 4.05 0.27 -4.83
N TYR A 21 2.95 -0.47 -4.96
CA TYR A 21 1.65 -0.03 -4.47
C TYR A 21 1.50 -0.13 -2.94
N SER A 22 1.03 0.93 -2.28
CA SER A 22 0.91 1.00 -0.81
C SER A 22 -0.52 0.76 -0.31
N TYR A 23 -1.01 -0.48 -0.39
CA TYR A 23 -2.36 -0.84 0.07
C TYR A 23 -2.58 -0.54 1.55
N TRP A 24 -3.74 0.04 1.89
CA TRP A 24 -4.21 0.41 3.24
C TRP A 24 -3.34 1.39 4.02
N THR A 25 -2.06 1.57 3.62
CA THR A 25 -1.10 2.45 4.31
C THR A 25 -1.03 2.13 5.82
N LEU A 26 -1.03 0.82 6.14
CA LEU A 26 -1.16 0.29 7.51
C LEU A 26 -0.12 0.85 8.50
N GLY A 27 1.10 1.08 8.01
CA GLY A 27 2.16 1.72 8.77
C GLY A 27 3.12 2.44 7.84
N TYR A 28 3.44 3.69 8.17
CA TYR A 28 4.39 4.48 7.40
C TYR A 28 5.10 5.51 8.29
N THR A 29 6.25 5.96 7.82
CA THR A 29 6.94 7.14 8.35
C THR A 29 7.19 8.12 7.22
N ILE A 30 7.16 9.41 7.52
CA ILE A 30 7.36 10.46 6.52
C ILE A 30 8.32 11.52 7.02
N SER A 31 9.26 11.90 6.17
CA SER A 31 10.13 13.05 6.43
C SER A 31 9.38 14.36 6.26
N LEU A 32 9.81 15.43 6.93
CA LEU A 32 9.26 16.78 6.72
C LEU A 32 9.25 17.17 5.23
N ARG A 33 10.34 16.88 4.51
CA ARG A 33 10.44 17.15 3.08
C ARG A 33 9.38 16.38 2.29
N GLY A 34 9.16 15.10 2.63
CA GLY A 34 8.11 14.27 2.04
C GLY A 34 6.71 14.87 2.25
N ALA A 35 6.39 15.24 3.49
CA ALA A 35 5.13 15.88 3.83
C ALA A 35 4.91 17.19 3.05
N GLN A 36 5.95 18.02 2.92
CA GLN A 36 5.90 19.22 2.09
C GLN A 36 5.65 18.91 0.61
N LYS A 37 6.14 17.78 0.07
CA LYS A 37 5.84 17.38 -1.31
C LYS A 37 4.35 17.04 -1.47
N LEU A 38 3.80 16.29 -0.53
CA LEU A 38 2.39 15.93 -0.53
C LEU A 38 1.49 17.16 -0.45
N LEU A 39 1.80 18.12 0.44
CA LEU A 39 1.00 19.35 0.58
C LEU A 39 1.05 20.25 -0.66
N ARG A 40 2.20 20.30 -1.36
CA ARG A 40 2.33 21.05 -2.63
C ARG A 40 1.47 20.50 -3.77
N ALA A 41 0.97 19.28 -3.64
CA ALA A 41 0.05 18.68 -4.60
C ALA A 41 -1.40 19.15 -4.39
N GLU A 42 -1.66 19.99 -3.38
CA GLU A 42 -2.99 20.53 -3.05
C GLU A 42 -4.06 19.43 -2.94
N PRO A 43 -3.86 18.38 -2.11
CA PRO A 43 -4.66 17.16 -2.13
C PRO A 43 -6.15 17.38 -1.82
N LEU A 44 -6.50 18.50 -1.17
CA LEU A 44 -7.89 18.85 -0.88
C LEU A 44 -8.69 19.28 -2.12
N ARG A 45 -8.03 19.66 -3.22
CA ARG A 45 -8.70 20.01 -4.48
C ARG A 45 -9.11 18.78 -5.29
N ASN A 46 -8.36 17.68 -5.16
CA ASN A 46 -8.58 16.41 -5.85
C ASN A 46 -8.47 15.28 -4.81
N MET A 47 -9.47 15.16 -3.93
CA MET A 47 -9.39 14.23 -2.81
C MET A 47 -9.35 12.78 -3.29
N LEU A 48 -8.33 12.04 -2.84
CA LEU A 48 -8.18 10.60 -3.01
C LEU A 48 -7.93 9.95 -1.64
N PRO A 49 -8.38 8.70 -1.42
CA PRO A 49 -7.93 7.90 -0.30
C PRO A 49 -6.40 7.84 -0.23
N VAL A 50 -5.84 7.77 0.97
CA VAL A 50 -4.39 7.87 1.18
C VAL A 50 -3.61 6.78 0.43
N ASP A 51 -4.16 5.56 0.36
CA ASP A 51 -3.57 4.41 -0.30
C ASP A 51 -3.65 4.48 -1.83
N GLU A 52 -4.45 5.39 -2.39
CA GLU A 52 -4.49 5.72 -3.82
C GLU A 52 -3.63 6.98 -4.10
N PHE A 53 -3.65 7.96 -3.19
CA PHE A 53 -2.91 9.21 -3.32
C PHE A 53 -1.39 9.00 -3.26
N LEU A 54 -0.90 8.20 -2.31
CA LEU A 54 0.55 8.00 -2.16
C LEU A 54 1.18 7.37 -3.42
N PRO A 55 0.65 6.27 -4.00
CA PRO A 55 1.16 5.73 -5.26
C PRO A 55 1.12 6.70 -6.43
N VAL A 56 0.13 7.61 -6.48
CA VAL A 56 0.17 8.70 -7.46
C VAL A 56 1.40 9.56 -7.22
N MET A 57 1.65 9.99 -5.99
CA MET A 57 2.73 10.93 -5.66
C MET A 57 4.15 10.39 -5.86
N TYR A 58 4.36 9.07 -5.77
CA TYR A 58 5.63 8.43 -6.13
C TYR A 58 5.59 7.74 -7.52
N ASN A 59 4.60 8.09 -8.35
CA ASN A 59 4.51 7.75 -9.78
C ASN A 59 4.46 6.24 -10.07
N LYS A 60 3.64 5.52 -9.31
CA LYS A 60 3.43 4.06 -9.40
C LYS A 60 1.95 3.65 -9.41
N HIS A 61 1.03 4.60 -9.49
CA HIS A 61 -0.40 4.30 -9.54
C HIS A 61 -0.79 3.66 -10.89
N PRO A 62 -1.64 2.62 -10.92
CA PRO A 62 -2.01 1.93 -12.17
C PRO A 62 -3.09 2.65 -12.98
N ILE A 63 -3.82 3.60 -12.38
CA ILE A 63 -4.89 4.36 -13.03
C ILE A 63 -4.35 5.72 -13.49
N GLU A 64 -4.22 5.91 -14.80
CA GLU A 64 -3.71 7.14 -15.43
C GLU A 64 -4.60 8.36 -15.15
N ASP A 65 -5.92 8.17 -15.13
CA ASP A 65 -6.88 9.25 -14.85
C ASP A 65 -6.57 9.91 -13.51
N TYR A 66 -6.26 9.14 -12.46
CA TYR A 66 -5.91 9.69 -11.15
C TYR A 66 -4.59 10.45 -11.22
N MET A 67 -3.59 9.90 -11.93
CA MET A 67 -2.29 10.54 -12.08
C MET A 67 -2.35 11.87 -12.84
N SER A 68 -3.32 12.01 -13.76
CA SER A 68 -3.48 13.20 -14.60
C SER A 68 -3.76 14.47 -13.79
N HIS A 69 -4.38 14.33 -12.61
CA HIS A 69 -4.69 15.45 -11.71
C HIS A 69 -3.50 15.94 -10.89
N PHE A 70 -2.37 15.21 -10.90
CA PHE A 70 -1.19 15.50 -10.09
C PHE A 70 0.07 15.51 -10.93
N GLU A 71 0.44 16.67 -11.47
CA GLU A 71 1.58 16.77 -12.41
C GLU A 71 2.94 16.47 -11.76
N ARG A 72 3.17 16.98 -10.54
CA ARG A 72 4.45 16.86 -9.83
C ARG A 72 4.45 15.65 -8.89
N ARG A 73 4.97 14.52 -9.39
CA ARG A 73 5.02 13.22 -8.69
C ARG A 73 6.46 12.83 -8.34
N ASP A 74 7.13 13.64 -7.52
CA ASP A 74 8.55 13.49 -7.19
C ASP A 74 8.80 12.92 -5.78
N LEU A 75 7.79 12.29 -5.16
CA LEU A 75 7.95 11.62 -3.88
C LEU A 75 8.80 10.35 -4.06
N ARG A 76 9.74 10.12 -3.13
CA ARG A 76 10.49 8.86 -3.05
C ARG A 76 9.86 8.02 -1.95
N ALA A 77 9.48 6.80 -2.28
CA ALA A 77 8.89 5.85 -1.35
C ALA A 77 9.73 4.57 -1.30
N PHE A 78 9.78 3.97 -0.13
CA PHE A 78 10.51 2.73 0.14
C PHE A 78 9.65 1.83 1.01
N SER A 79 9.82 0.52 0.83
CA SER A 79 9.19 -0.51 1.66
C SER A 79 10.27 -1.36 2.33
N ALA A 80 9.89 -2.00 3.43
CA ALA A 80 10.71 -3.04 4.03
C ALA A 80 10.45 -4.37 3.32
N GLU A 81 11.49 -5.17 3.14
CA GLU A 81 11.36 -6.54 2.62
C GLU A 81 12.14 -7.52 3.53
N PRO A 82 11.47 -8.46 4.22
CA PRO A 82 10.02 -8.69 4.24
C PRO A 82 9.24 -7.57 4.94
N LEU A 83 7.91 -7.54 4.73
CA LEU A 83 7.03 -6.56 5.38
C LEU A 83 7.08 -6.73 6.91
N LEU A 84 7.03 -5.60 7.62
CA LEU A 84 7.09 -5.57 9.09
C LEU A 84 5.73 -5.70 9.77
N VAL A 85 4.67 -5.30 9.07
CA VAL A 85 3.29 -5.31 9.56
C VAL A 85 2.36 -5.82 8.47
N TYR A 86 1.36 -6.56 8.89
CA TYR A 86 0.33 -7.14 8.04
C TYR A 86 -1.03 -6.85 8.64
N PRO A 87 -2.09 -6.68 7.83
CA PRO A 87 -3.44 -6.55 8.37
C PRO A 87 -3.85 -7.87 9.04
N THR A 88 -4.77 -7.79 9.99
CA THR A 88 -5.37 -9.00 10.58
C THR A 88 -6.41 -9.65 9.67
N HIS A 89 -7.03 -8.89 8.78
CA HIS A 89 -8.09 -9.31 7.87
C HIS A 89 -7.92 -8.56 6.55
N TYR A 90 -8.03 -9.28 5.44
CA TYR A 90 -8.00 -8.74 4.07
C TYR A 90 -9.42 -8.48 3.58
N THR A 91 -9.57 -7.65 2.56
CA THR A 91 -10.87 -7.40 1.93
C THR A 91 -11.45 -8.72 1.42
N GLY A 92 -12.67 -9.05 1.86
CA GLY A 92 -13.32 -10.32 1.54
C GLY A 92 -13.30 -11.34 2.69
N ASP A 93 -12.38 -11.19 3.65
CA ASP A 93 -12.32 -12.06 4.83
C ASP A 93 -13.55 -11.89 5.73
N VAL A 94 -13.92 -12.99 6.39
CA VAL A 94 -14.97 -12.95 7.42
C VAL A 94 -14.50 -12.05 8.56
N GLY A 95 -15.30 -11.02 8.88
CA GLY A 95 -14.96 -10.04 9.91
C GLY A 95 -14.17 -8.83 9.40
N TYR A 96 -13.85 -8.75 8.10
CA TYR A 96 -13.29 -7.54 7.51
C TYR A 96 -14.25 -6.35 7.64
N ILE A 97 -13.72 -5.22 8.10
CA ILE A 97 -14.43 -3.95 8.25
C ILE A 97 -13.65 -2.85 7.54
N SER A 98 -14.36 -1.95 6.87
CA SER A 98 -13.77 -0.81 6.16
C SER A 98 -14.73 0.38 6.15
N ASP A 99 -14.22 1.54 6.53
CA ASP A 99 -14.91 2.82 6.51
C ASP A 99 -14.82 3.53 5.15
N THR A 100 -13.87 3.15 4.29
CA THR A 100 -13.66 3.74 2.95
C THR A 100 -14.24 2.92 1.80
N GLU A 101 -14.34 1.59 1.95
CA GLU A 101 -14.84 0.72 0.85
C GLU A 101 -16.37 0.67 0.77
N THR A 102 -17.08 1.10 1.82
CA THR A 102 -18.55 1.04 1.92
C THR A 102 -19.21 2.40 2.13
N SER A 103 -18.45 3.49 2.03
CA SER A 103 -18.93 4.86 2.30
C SER A 103 -19.62 5.45 1.09
N SER A 104 -20.83 5.99 1.29
CA SER A 104 -21.62 6.70 0.28
C SER A 104 -20.87 7.89 -0.32
N VAL A 105 -21.30 8.34 -1.51
CA VAL A 105 -20.77 9.56 -2.11
C VAL A 105 -20.99 10.72 -1.14
N TRP A 106 -19.91 11.46 -0.84
CA TRP A 106 -19.99 12.68 -0.05
C TRP A 106 -20.90 13.68 -0.78
N ASP A 107 -21.97 14.13 -0.10
CA ASP A 107 -23.10 14.93 -0.63
C ASP A 107 -24.24 14.15 -1.33
N ASN A 108 -24.21 12.80 -1.33
CA ASN A 108 -25.34 12.01 -1.81
C ASN A 108 -25.45 10.62 -1.16
N GLU A 109 -26.06 10.56 0.03
CA GLU A 109 -26.28 9.31 0.76
C GLU A 109 -27.26 8.33 0.07
N THR A 110 -27.99 8.77 -0.95
CA THR A 110 -28.92 7.91 -1.69
C THR A 110 -28.22 7.03 -2.72
N VAL A 111 -26.97 7.35 -3.06
CA VAL A 111 -26.14 6.56 -3.97
C VAL A 111 -25.28 5.62 -3.13
N ARG A 112 -25.66 4.34 -3.13
CA ARG A 112 -24.78 3.29 -2.62
C ARG A 112 -23.60 3.11 -3.56
N THR A 113 -22.42 3.31 -3.01
CA THR A 113 -21.10 3.02 -3.56
C THR A 113 -20.66 1.65 -3.06
N ASP A 114 -21.55 0.66 -3.16
CA ASP A 114 -21.12 -0.74 -3.10
C ASP A 114 -20.28 -0.95 -4.36
N TRP A 115 -19.02 -0.50 -4.32
CA TRP A 115 -18.03 -0.74 -5.36
C TRP A 115 -17.94 -2.26 -5.47
N ASP A 116 -18.61 -2.80 -6.48
CA ASP A 116 -18.83 -4.23 -6.67
C ASP A 116 -17.55 -5.01 -6.35
N ARG A 117 -17.53 -5.65 -5.16
CA ARG A 117 -16.41 -6.49 -4.69
C ARG A 117 -16.01 -7.53 -5.74
N ALA A 118 -16.96 -7.95 -6.58
CA ALA A 118 -16.76 -8.92 -7.65
C ALA A 118 -15.90 -8.42 -8.83
N ARG A 119 -15.74 -7.10 -9.00
CA ARG A 119 -15.04 -6.49 -10.16
C ARG A 119 -13.83 -5.61 -9.80
N SER A 120 -13.65 -5.26 -8.53
CA SER A 120 -12.49 -4.47 -8.13
C SER A 120 -11.21 -5.30 -8.27
N ARG A 121 -10.28 -4.84 -9.13
CA ARG A 121 -8.92 -5.41 -9.23
C ARG A 121 -8.25 -5.45 -7.85
N LYS A 122 -8.52 -4.46 -7.01
CA LYS A 122 -8.04 -4.34 -5.63
C LYS A 122 -8.36 -5.57 -4.78
N SER A 123 -9.58 -6.12 -4.90
CA SER A 123 -10.01 -7.28 -4.11
C SER A 123 -9.29 -8.57 -4.50
N ARG A 124 -9.09 -8.84 -5.80
CA ARG A 124 -8.32 -10.00 -6.27
C ARG A 124 -6.86 -9.91 -5.86
N GLU A 125 -6.30 -8.71 -5.99
CA GLU A 125 -4.93 -8.40 -5.60
C GLU A 125 -4.70 -8.55 -4.08
N GLN A 126 -5.71 -8.27 -3.26
CA GLN A 126 -5.67 -8.47 -1.81
C GLN A 126 -5.83 -9.94 -1.41
N GLU A 127 -6.66 -10.72 -2.11
CA GLU A 127 -6.77 -12.17 -1.93
C GLU A 127 -5.43 -12.89 -2.20
N GLU A 128 -4.72 -12.50 -3.27
CA GLU A 128 -3.38 -13.01 -3.58
C GLU A 128 -2.38 -12.67 -2.45
N LEU A 129 -2.35 -11.40 -2.00
CA LEU A 129 -1.50 -10.96 -0.88
C LEU A 129 -1.79 -11.71 0.42
N SER A 130 -3.06 -12.06 0.69
CA SER A 130 -3.44 -12.87 1.84
C SER A 130 -2.83 -14.27 1.75
N SER A 131 -2.83 -14.87 0.55
CA SER A 131 -2.26 -16.20 0.31
C SER A 131 -0.73 -16.23 0.39
N GLU A 132 -0.05 -15.19 -0.12
CA GLU A 132 1.41 -15.08 -0.09
C GLU A 132 1.95 -14.67 1.29
N ALA A 133 1.19 -13.90 2.06
CA ALA A 133 1.54 -13.53 3.43
C ALA A 133 1.47 -14.70 4.42
N GLN A 134 0.99 -15.89 3.99
CA GLN A 134 1.12 -17.13 4.76
C GLN A 134 2.58 -17.61 4.71
N ASN A 135 3.43 -16.99 5.53
CA ASN A 135 4.87 -17.21 5.67
C ASN A 135 5.29 -18.70 5.66
N SER A 136 5.71 -19.23 4.51
CA SER A 136 6.48 -20.49 4.42
C SER A 136 7.99 -20.26 4.44
N ASP A 137 8.46 -19.08 4.00
CA ASP A 137 9.88 -18.87 3.66
C ASP A 137 10.67 -18.06 4.70
N VAL A 138 10.04 -17.63 5.81
CA VAL A 138 10.72 -16.83 6.86
C VAL A 138 11.66 -17.69 7.73
N LEU A 139 11.60 -19.03 7.65
CA LEU A 139 12.41 -19.92 8.50
C LEU A 139 13.83 -20.23 7.98
N GLN A 140 14.33 -19.57 6.92
CA GLN A 140 15.63 -19.91 6.33
C GLN A 140 16.57 -18.71 6.06
N SER A 141 16.59 -17.71 6.93
CA SER A 141 17.71 -16.74 6.94
C SER A 141 18.87 -17.26 7.79
N PRO A 142 20.13 -17.25 7.28
CA PRO A 142 21.32 -17.64 8.06
C PRO A 142 21.52 -16.84 9.37
N LEU A 143 20.86 -15.67 9.48
CA LEU A 143 20.95 -14.77 10.63
C LEU A 143 20.12 -15.22 11.85
N ASP A 144 19.18 -16.16 11.69
CA ASP A 144 18.40 -16.70 12.82
C ASP A 144 19.24 -17.62 13.73
N SER A 145 20.40 -18.08 13.25
CA SER A 145 21.30 -18.93 14.03
C SER A 145 22.06 -18.18 15.13
N THR A 146 22.24 -16.86 15.00
CA THR A 146 23.02 -16.07 15.95
C THR A 146 22.21 -15.52 17.13
N ALA A 147 20.89 -15.66 17.13
CA ALA A 147 20.03 -15.12 18.18
C ALA A 147 19.71 -16.12 19.32
N ARG A 148 20.17 -17.37 19.24
CA ARG A 148 19.83 -18.42 20.21
C ARG A 148 20.84 -18.65 21.35
N ASP A 149 21.96 -17.92 21.37
CA ASP A 149 23.04 -18.15 22.34
C ASP A 149 23.18 -17.06 23.43
N GLU A 150 22.18 -16.18 23.60
CA GLU A 150 22.11 -15.30 24.76
C GLU A 150 20.72 -15.39 25.43
N LEU A 151 20.56 -16.39 26.31
CA LEU A 151 19.84 -16.35 27.61
C LEU A 151 19.80 -17.73 28.27
#